data_AF-A0A3C1WQN2-F1
#
_entry.id   AF-A0A3C1WQN2-F1
#
_cell.length_a   1.000
_cell.length_b   1.000
_cell.length_c   1.000
_cell.angle_alpha   90.00
_cell.angle_beta   90.00
_cell.angle_gamma   90.00
#
_symmetry.space_group_name_H-M   'P 1'
#
loop_
_entity.id
_entity.type
_entity.pdbx_description
1 polymer ?
#
loop_
_entity_poly.entity_id
_entity_poly.type
_entity_poly.pdbx_seq_one_letter_code
_entity_poly.pdbx_strand_id
1 'polypeptide(L)'
;YSFRYIGSMVADFHRNMIQGGIYMYPPVAPSNKGKLRLLFECNPLAFIAEQAGGKASNGEISILEVEPTELHHRVPIYVGSGEMVDKAEEMLRKAKMAEKAPV
;
A
#
# COMPACT_ATOMS: atom_id res chain seq x y z
N TYR A 1 7.04 2.36 -17.23
CA TYR A 1 7.48 2.31 -15.81
C TYR A 1 8.82 1.62 -15.72
N SER A 2 9.69 2.04 -14.78
CA SER A 2 10.93 1.33 -14.44
C SER A 2 10.76 0.70 -13.06
N PHE A 3 11.07 -0.59 -12.92
CA PHE A 3 10.97 -1.30 -11.65
C PHE A 3 12.25 -1.15 -10.83
N ARG A 4 12.10 -0.89 -9.54
CA ARG A 4 13.19 -0.82 -8.56
C ARG A 4 12.69 -1.38 -7.23
N TYR A 5 13.49 -2.25 -6.63
CA TYR A 5 13.24 -2.82 -5.31
C TYR A 5 14.57 -2.87 -4.55
N ILE A 6 14.75 -1.92 -3.62
CA ILE A 6 15.96 -1.80 -2.80
C ILE A 6 15.90 -2.82 -1.65
N GLY A 7 14.70 -3.22 -1.24
CA GLY A 7 14.48 -4.14 -0.11
C GLY A 7 14.42 -3.42 1.24
N SER A 8 14.50 -2.09 1.23
CA SER A 8 14.22 -1.23 2.39
C SER A 8 13.01 -0.37 2.06
N MET A 9 11.93 -0.57 2.81
CA MET A 9 10.69 0.20 2.66
C MET A 9 10.96 1.71 2.69
N VAL A 10 11.79 2.17 3.62
CA VAL A 10 12.14 3.58 3.77
C VAL A 10 12.90 4.10 2.54
N ALA A 11 13.86 3.34 2.02
CA ALA A 11 14.64 3.76 0.86
C ALA A 11 13.80 3.80 -0.43
N ASP A 12 12.96 2.78 -0.63
CA ASP A 12 12.06 2.73 -1.80
C ASP A 12 10.99 3.84 -1.73
N PHE A 13 10.41 4.07 -0.56
CA PHE A 13 9.47 5.17 -0.34
C PHE A 13 10.12 6.54 -0.57
N HIS A 14 11.27 6.80 0.04
CA HIS A 14 11.98 8.07 -0.08
C HIS A 14 12.32 8.40 -1.55
N ARG A 15 12.74 7.39 -2.34
CA ARG A 15 12.97 7.58 -3.78
C ARG A 15 11.68 7.97 -4.50
N ASN A 16 10.58 7.28 -4.23
CA ASN A 16 9.30 7.55 -4.88
C ASN A 16 8.75 8.94 -4.52
N MET A 17 9.05 9.46 -3.32
CA MET A 17 8.68 10.82 -2.94
C MET A 17 9.40 11.90 -3.76
N ILE A 18 10.62 11.62 -4.24
CA ILE A 18 11.41 12.56 -5.04
C ILE A 18 11.11 12.40 -6.54
N GLN A 19 11.07 11.16 -7.02
CA GLN A 19 11.00 10.86 -8.46
C GLN A 19 9.57 10.59 -8.96
N GLY A 20 8.60 10.55 -8.04
CA GLY A 20 7.30 9.95 -8.30
C GLY A 20 7.40 8.42 -8.36
N GLY A 21 6.23 7.76 -8.36
CA GLY A 21 6.15 6.32 -8.40
C GLY A 21 5.24 5.75 -7.32
N ILE A 22 5.21 4.42 -7.23
CA ILE A 22 4.43 3.68 -6.25
C ILE A 22 5.30 2.61 -5.60
N TYR A 23 5.22 2.51 -4.28
CA TYR A 23 5.72 1.40 -3.50
C TYR A 23 4.54 0.51 -3.13
N MET A 24 4.70 -0.80 -3.31
CA MET A 24 3.64 -1.77 -3.05
C MET A 24 4.21 -2.93 -2.25
N TYR A 25 3.49 -3.30 -1.20
CA TYR A 25 3.68 -4.56 -0.47
C TYR A 25 2.32 -5.24 -0.35
N PRO A 26 1.89 -5.98 -1.39
CA PRO A 26 0.60 -6.67 -1.39
C PRO A 26 0.57 -7.80 -0.34
N PRO A 27 -0.60 -8.42 -0.10
CA PRO A 27 -0.68 -9.65 0.68
C PRO A 27 0.26 -10.72 0.11
N VAL A 28 0.97 -11.45 0.98
CA VAL A 28 1.92 -12.48 0.59
C VAL A 28 1.53 -13.80 1.21
N ALA A 29 1.37 -14.84 0.39
CA ALA A 29 1.05 -16.18 0.87
C ALA A 29 2.09 -16.67 1.91
N PRO A 30 1.66 -17.37 2.99
CA PRO A 30 0.30 -17.80 3.28
C PRO A 30 -0.57 -16.76 4.00
N SER A 31 -0.04 -15.58 4.33
CA SER A 31 -0.73 -14.55 5.10
C SER A 31 -1.42 -13.52 4.20
N ASN A 32 -2.75 -13.59 4.14
CA ASN A 32 -3.55 -12.60 3.41
C ASN A 32 -3.59 -11.21 4.09
N LYS A 33 -2.98 -11.05 5.27
CA LYS A 33 -2.93 -9.79 6.03
C LYS A 33 -1.76 -8.87 5.65
N GLY A 34 -0.91 -9.28 4.70
CA GLY A 34 0.33 -8.54 4.41
C GLY A 34 1.44 -8.81 5.43
N LYS A 35 2.55 -8.09 5.28
CA LYS A 35 3.79 -8.31 6.06
C LYS A 35 4.15 -7.15 6.98
N LEU A 36 3.82 -5.92 6.59
CA LEU A 36 4.23 -4.70 7.28
C LEU A 36 3.23 -4.35 8.39
N ARG A 37 3.73 -3.76 9.47
CA ARG A 37 2.93 -3.41 10.66
C ARG A 37 2.25 -2.07 10.46
N LEU A 38 0.96 -2.01 10.77
CA LEU A 38 0.14 -0.81 10.63
C LEU A 38 0.72 0.36 11.44
N LEU A 39 0.92 0.15 12.75
CA LEU A 39 1.20 1.25 13.69
C LEU A 39 2.58 1.91 13.50
N PHE A 40 3.61 1.12 13.18
CA PHE A 40 5.00 1.61 13.20
C PHE A 40 5.67 1.65 11.83
N GLU A 41 5.07 1.03 10.81
CA GLU A 41 5.62 1.00 9.45
C GLU A 41 4.67 1.72 8.49
N CYS A 42 3.39 1.35 8.46
CA CYS A 42 2.45 1.87 7.47
C CYS A 42 1.94 3.27 7.83
N ASN A 43 1.46 3.49 9.06
CA ASN A 43 0.90 4.77 9.48
C ASN A 43 1.90 5.94 9.38
N PRO A 44 3.17 5.81 9.83
CA PRO A 44 4.13 6.90 9.70
C PRO A 44 4.41 7.27 8.24
N LEU A 45 4.54 6.27 7.35
CA LEU A 45 4.77 6.52 5.93
C LEU A 45 3.53 7.07 5.22
N ALA A 46 2.35 6.57 5.56
CA ALA A 46 1.09 7.06 5.03
C ALA A 46 0.89 8.53 5.37
N PHE A 47 1.15 8.91 6.64
CA PHE A 47 1.09 10.30 7.06
C PHE A 47 2.04 11.18 6.24
N ILE A 48 3.30 10.78 6.08
CA ILE A 48 4.27 11.55 5.28
C ILE A 48 3.83 11.65 3.81
N ALA A 49 3.33 10.55 3.23
CA ALA A 49 2.88 10.52 1.84
C ALA A 49 1.71 11.49 1.61
N GLU A 50 0.69 11.44 2.46
CA GLU A 50 -0.48 12.31 2.36
C GLU A 50 -0.14 13.79 2.58
N GLN A 51 0.76 14.10 3.52
CA GLN A 51 1.24 15.47 3.72
C GLN A 51 2.03 16.00 2.51
N ALA A 52 2.61 15.12 1.70
CA ALA A 52 3.28 15.49 0.46
C ALA A 52 2.35 15.49 -0.78
N GLY A 53 1.03 15.32 -0.59
CA GLY A 53 0.05 15.23 -1.68
C GLY A 53 0.03 13.87 -2.40
N GLY A 54 0.67 12.86 -1.83
CA GLY A 54 0.55 11.47 -2.26
C GLY A 54 -0.67 10.76 -1.65
N LYS A 55 -0.78 9.46 -1.90
CA LYS A 55 -1.82 8.59 -1.33
C LYS A 55 -1.19 7.35 -0.72
N ALA A 56 -1.81 6.82 0.33
CA ALA A 56 -1.45 5.54 0.93
C ALA A 56 -2.71 4.71 1.21
N SER A 57 -2.76 3.48 0.70
CA SER A 57 -3.94 2.62 0.75
C SER A 57 -3.57 1.19 1.11
N ASN A 58 -4.48 0.44 1.75
CA ASN A 58 -4.37 -1.01 1.90
C ASN A 58 -4.91 -1.78 0.67
N GLY A 59 -5.34 -1.06 -0.37
CA GLY A 59 -5.99 -1.62 -1.56
C GLY A 59 -7.52 -1.59 -1.51
N GLU A 60 -8.10 -1.09 -0.42
CA GLU A 60 -9.54 -0.85 -0.26
C GLU A 60 -9.83 0.53 0.35
N ILE A 61 -9.14 0.89 1.43
CA ILE A 61 -9.31 2.14 2.19
C ILE A 61 -7.95 2.81 2.46
N SER A 62 -7.96 4.08 2.87
CA SER A 62 -6.72 4.77 3.29
C SER A 62 -6.09 4.05 4.48
N ILE A 63 -4.75 3.99 4.50
CA ILE A 63 -3.99 3.42 5.62
C ILE A 63 -4.32 4.14 6.94
N LEU A 64 -4.49 5.46 6.92
CA LEU A 64 -4.77 6.24 8.12
C LEU A 64 -6.19 6.04 8.68
N GLU A 65 -7.09 5.44 7.89
CA GLU A 65 -8.46 5.11 8.30
C GLU A 65 -8.58 3.69 8.88
N VAL A 66 -7.52 2.87 8.82
CA VAL A 66 -7.56 1.50 9.34
C VAL A 66 -7.52 1.53 10.87
N GLU A 67 -8.59 1.06 11.51
CA GLU A 67 -8.61 0.88 12.96
C GLU A 67 -7.73 -0.33 13.37
N PRO A 68 -6.75 -0.15 14.26
CA PRO A 68 -5.85 -1.24 14.68
C PRO A 68 -6.56 -2.23 15.62
N THR A 69 -6.51 -3.53 15.29
CA THR A 69 -7.08 -4.58 16.16
C THR A 69 -6.08 -5.12 17.20
N GLU A 70 -4.78 -4.94 16.98
CA GLU A 70 -3.70 -5.42 17.85
C GLU A 70 -2.42 -4.59 17.64
N LEU A 71 -1.50 -4.65 18.60
CA LEU A 71 -0.23 -3.89 18.55
C LEU A 71 0.62 -4.24 17.30
N HIS A 72 0.59 -5.49 16.87
CA HIS A 72 1.34 -5.98 15.71
C HIS A 72 0.48 -6.20 14.47
N HIS A 73 -0.65 -5.48 14.35
CA HIS A 73 -1.57 -5.59 13.23
C HIS A 73 -0.80 -5.37 11.92
N ARG A 74 -0.89 -6.34 11.01
CA ARG A 74 -0.27 -6.26 9.68
C ARG A 74 -1.30 -5.91 8.62
N VAL A 75 -0.87 -5.10 7.66
CA VAL A 75 -1.69 -4.69 6.51
C VAL A 75 -0.87 -4.74 5.22
N PRO A 76 -1.51 -4.99 4.06
CA PRO A 76 -0.93 -4.63 2.78
C PRO A 76 -0.84 -3.11 2.63
N ILE A 77 0.09 -2.62 1.81
CA ILE A 77 0.25 -1.18 1.56
C ILE A 77 0.58 -0.88 0.10
N TYR A 78 -0.01 0.19 -0.40
CA TYR A 78 0.22 0.81 -1.70
C TYR A 78 0.38 2.31 -1.45
N VAL A 79 1.58 2.85 -1.64
CA VAL A 79 1.89 4.25 -1.25
C VAL A 79 2.75 4.94 -2.29
N GLY A 80 2.42 6.20 -2.60
CA GLY A 80 3.16 7.03 -3.55
C GLY A 80 2.27 8.03 -4.27
N SER A 81 2.51 8.23 -5.57
CA SER A 81 1.72 9.12 -6.42
C SER A 81 0.24 8.71 -6.45
N GLY A 82 -0.67 9.65 -6.19
CA GLY A 82 -2.12 9.38 -6.07
C GLY A 82 -2.69 8.62 -7.25
N GLU A 83 -2.44 9.08 -8.48
CA GLU A 83 -2.93 8.43 -9.71
C GLU A 83 -2.49 6.96 -9.84
N MET A 84 -1.29 6.62 -9.37
CA MET A 84 -0.79 5.24 -9.43
C MET A 84 -1.45 4.36 -8.36
N VAL A 85 -1.69 4.92 -7.17
CA VAL A 85 -2.38 4.22 -6.08
C VAL A 85 -3.83 3.96 -6.48
N ASP A 86 -4.52 4.95 -7.05
CA ASP A 86 -5.88 4.80 -7.55
C ASP A 86 -5.98 3.71 -8.63
N LYS A 87 -5.02 3.70 -9.57
CA LYS A 87 -4.94 2.66 -10.60
C LYS A 87 -4.71 1.27 -10.00
N ALA A 88 -3.89 1.16 -8.95
CA ALA A 88 -3.69 -0.10 -8.25
C ALA A 88 -4.98 -0.57 -7.55
N GLU A 89 -5.68 0.31 -6.85
CA GLU A 89 -6.98 0.03 -6.24
C GLU A 89 -8.02 -0.44 -7.27
N GLU A 90 -8.09 0.23 -8.42
CA GLU A 90 -9.01 -0.14 -9.51
C GLU A 90 -8.74 -1.57 -10.00
N MET A 91 -7.46 -1.92 -10.22
CA MET A 91 -7.05 -3.25 -10.64
C MET A 91 -7.36 -4.32 -9.59
N LEU A 92 -7.13 -4.02 -8.30
CA LEU A 92 -7.46 -4.92 -7.20
C LEU A 92 -8.97 -5.16 -7.09
N ARG A 93 -9.78 -4.11 -7.27
CA ARG A 93 -11.24 -4.21 -7.29
C ARG A 93 -11.73 -5.09 -8.45
N LYS A 94 -11.18 -4.89 -9.65
CA LYS A 94 -11.50 -5.71 -10.84
C LYS A 94 -11.13 -7.18 -10.62
N ALA A 95 -9.96 -7.46 -10.05
CA ALA A 95 -9.53 -8.82 -9.74
C ALA A 95 -10.48 -9.51 -8.74
N LYS A 96 -10.88 -8.82 -7.66
CA LYS A 96 -11.86 -9.34 -6.69
C LYS A 96 -13.23 -9.62 -7.29
N MET A 97 -13.68 -8.80 -8.24
CA MET A 97 -14.95 -9.04 -8.94
C MET A 97 -14.87 -10.26 -9.86
N ALA A 98 -13.76 -10.45 -10.56
CA ALA A 98 -13.55 -11.61 -11.42
C ALA A 98 -13.49 -12.92 -10.62
N GLU A 99 -12.90 -12.92 -9.42
CA GLU A 99 -12.84 -14.09 -8.53
C GLU A 99 -14.21 -14.45 -7.92
N LYS A 100 -15.11 -13.47 -7.77
CA LYS A 100 -16.48 -13.67 -7.25
C LYS A 100 -17.52 -13.99 -8.32
N ALA A 101 -17.17 -13.93 -9.61
CA ALA A 101 -18.11 -14.29 -10.67
C ALA A 101 -18.41 -15.80 -10.58
N PRO A 102 -19.69 -16.22 -10.51
CA PRO A 102 -20.03 -17.63 -10.53
C PRO A 102 -19.56 -18.23 -11.86
N VAL A 103 -18.91 -19.39 -11.79
CA VAL A 103 -18.62 -20.26 -12.94
C VAL A 103 -19.94 -20.70 -13.59
#